data_AF-A0AB39KWN3-F1
#
_entry.id   AF-A0AB39KWN3-F1
#
_cell.length_a   1.000
_cell.length_b   1.000
_cell.length_c   1.000
_cell.angle_alpha   90.00
_cell.angle_beta   90.00
_cell.angle_gamma   90.00
#
_symmetry.space_group_name_H-M   'P 1'
#
loop_
_entity.id
_entity.type
_entity.pdbx_description
1 polymer ?
#
loop_
_entity_poly.entity_id
_entity_poly.type
_entity_poly.pdbx_seq_one_letter_code
_entity_poly.pdbx_strand_id
1 'polypeptide(L)'
;MEYLDVVIAAIAATGGLGLAAVGLVDALKALPFTGIGTMGFGHVKTATARFGATLAAAVGPDWLTVIRAHWVNGRPVGEQKAMIRSLLRLGLTSGTAEELAAIGNVDAAALSAVAAKIAAGKELTAADITLLGRVEAVVQARLDAAFDMADQAYRSRARLVAGVFAVALAAISWPILNSVWSLPALIADKNFWVAVLAGLFAVPIAPVAKDLISALSAGAKATKAVRSL
;
A
#
# COMPACT_ATOMS: atom_id res chain seq x y z
N MET A 1 -0.83 -15.94 39.78
CA MET A 1 0.32 -15.62 38.91
C MET A 1 0.30 -16.52 37.68
N GLU A 2 0.14 -17.83 37.83
CA GLU A 2 0.08 -18.81 36.72
C GLU A 2 -0.90 -18.47 35.57
N TYR A 3 -2.14 -18.05 35.86
CA TYR A 3 -3.09 -17.64 34.82
C TYR A 3 -2.68 -16.40 34.02
N LEU A 4 -1.96 -15.46 34.65
CA LEU A 4 -1.48 -14.25 33.99
C LEU A 4 -0.36 -14.61 33.01
N ASP A 5 0.54 -15.52 33.40
CA ASP A 5 1.66 -15.97 32.58
C ASP A 5 1.19 -16.73 31.34
N VAL A 6 0.17 -17.59 31.47
CA VAL A 6 -0.44 -18.32 30.35
C VAL A 6 -1.11 -17.35 29.35
N VAL A 7 -1.85 -16.35 29.84
CA VAL A 7 -2.49 -15.35 28.98
C VAL A 7 -1.44 -14.51 28.25
N ILE A 8 -0.38 -14.08 28.93
CA ILE A 8 0.73 -13.35 28.31
C ILE A 8 1.43 -14.21 27.25
N ALA A 9 1.72 -15.48 27.54
CA ALA A 9 2.35 -16.40 26.59
C ALA A 9 1.48 -16.62 25.35
N ALA A 10 0.17 -16.77 25.52
CA ALA A 10 -0.76 -16.93 24.40
C ALA A 10 -0.83 -15.68 23.52
N ILE A 11 -0.90 -14.48 24.12
CA ILE A 11 -0.89 -13.21 23.38
C ILE A 11 0.44 -13.01 22.66
N ALA A 12 1.56 -13.31 23.32
CA ALA A 12 2.89 -13.18 22.76
C ALA A 12 3.12 -14.14 21.58
N ALA A 13 2.72 -15.41 21.72
CA ALA A 13 2.84 -16.40 20.66
C ALA A 13 1.96 -16.03 19.44
N THR A 14 0.71 -15.64 19.69
CA THR A 14 -0.24 -15.26 18.63
C THR A 14 0.20 -13.97 17.91
N GLY A 15 0.66 -12.98 18.68
CA GLY A 15 1.19 -11.73 18.13
C GLY A 15 2.49 -11.93 17.36
N GLY A 16 3.40 -12.77 17.87
CA GLY A 16 4.64 -13.14 17.20
C GLY A 16 4.42 -13.84 15.86
N LEU A 17 3.47 -14.79 15.83
CA LEU A 17 3.04 -15.45 14.59
C LEU A 17 2.51 -14.44 13.56
N GLY A 18 1.69 -13.48 13.99
CA GLY A 18 1.16 -12.44 13.13
C GLY A 18 2.23 -11.51 12.56
N LEU A 19 3.20 -11.10 13.39
CA LEU A 19 4.35 -10.30 12.95
C LEU A 19 5.24 -11.06 11.96
N ALA A 20 5.50 -12.35 12.21
CA ALA A 20 6.28 -13.19 11.30
C ALA A 20 5.59 -13.33 9.93
N ALA A 21 4.27 -13.52 9.92
CA ALA A 21 3.49 -13.60 8.69
C ALA A 21 3.50 -12.29 7.90
N VAL A 22 3.41 -11.14 8.57
CA VAL A 22 3.57 -9.81 7.91
C VAL A 22 4.97 -9.64 7.34
N GLY A 23 6.01 -10.02 8.10
CA GLY A 23 7.41 -9.98 7.62
C GLY A 23 7.62 -10.85 6.37
N LEU A 24 6.93 -11.99 6.28
CA LEU A 24 6.97 -12.85 5.09
C LEU A 24 6.32 -12.16 3.88
N VAL A 25 5.18 -11.48 4.05
CA VAL A 25 4.56 -10.68 2.98
C VAL A 25 5.51 -9.59 2.48
N ASP A 26 6.24 -8.94 3.38
CA ASP A 26 7.23 -7.93 3.02
C ASP A 26 8.41 -8.53 2.25
N ALA A 27 8.94 -9.67 2.67
CA ALA A 27 10.00 -10.37 1.96
C ALA A 27 9.58 -10.76 0.53
N LEU A 28 8.33 -11.19 0.36
CA LEU A 28 7.80 -11.59 -0.94
C LEU A 28 7.60 -10.42 -1.91
N LYS A 29 7.61 -9.16 -1.45
CA LYS A 29 7.63 -7.98 -2.34
C LYS A 29 8.87 -7.95 -3.23
N ALA A 30 10.00 -8.43 -2.73
CA ALA A 30 11.26 -8.45 -3.46
C ALA A 30 11.25 -9.48 -4.61
N LEU A 31 10.30 -10.42 -4.61
CA LEU A 31 10.22 -11.46 -5.62
C LEU A 31 9.35 -10.99 -6.81
N PRO A 32 9.87 -11.04 -8.05
CA PRO A 32 9.17 -10.51 -9.22
C PRO A 32 7.89 -11.28 -9.59
N PHE A 33 7.72 -12.51 -9.12
CA PHE A 33 6.63 -13.42 -9.53
C PHE A 33 5.42 -13.41 -8.59
N THR A 34 5.50 -12.78 -7.41
CA THR A 34 4.46 -12.92 -6.37
C THR A 34 3.27 -11.99 -6.57
N GLY A 35 3.40 -10.96 -7.41
CA GLY A 35 2.37 -9.95 -7.64
C GLY A 35 2.11 -9.01 -6.46
N ILE A 36 2.73 -9.22 -5.30
CA ILE A 36 2.55 -8.42 -4.09
C ILE A 36 2.97 -6.97 -4.32
N GLY A 37 4.08 -6.75 -5.04
CA GLY A 37 4.54 -5.41 -5.43
C GLY A 37 3.59 -4.63 -6.34
N THR A 38 2.57 -5.29 -6.91
CA THR A 38 1.58 -4.65 -7.81
C THR A 38 0.21 -4.45 -7.17
N MET A 39 0.01 -4.91 -5.93
CA MET A 39 -1.25 -4.72 -5.20
C MET A 39 -1.55 -3.23 -5.05
N GLY A 40 -2.79 -2.81 -5.31
CA GLY A 40 -3.21 -1.40 -5.25
C GLY A 40 -2.98 -0.60 -6.53
N PHE A 41 -2.04 -0.98 -7.40
CA PHE A 41 -1.70 -0.25 -8.63
C PHE A 41 -2.89 -0.07 -9.58
N GLY A 42 -3.90 -0.95 -9.53
CA GLY A 42 -5.11 -0.84 -10.34
C GLY A 42 -5.84 0.50 -10.17
N HIS A 43 -5.84 1.09 -8.97
CA HIS A 43 -6.45 2.40 -8.72
C HIS A 43 -5.67 3.53 -9.40
N VAL A 44 -4.34 3.48 -9.31
CA VAL A 44 -3.45 4.43 -9.99
C VAL A 44 -3.63 4.32 -11.50
N LYS A 45 -3.58 3.10 -12.06
CA LYS A 45 -3.83 2.84 -13.49
C LYS A 45 -5.17 3.41 -13.96
N THR A 46 -6.24 3.19 -13.20
CA THR A 46 -7.58 3.67 -13.56
C THR A 46 -7.65 5.20 -13.55
N ALA A 47 -7.02 5.84 -12.58
CA ALA A 47 -6.96 7.30 -12.51
C ALA A 47 -6.11 7.89 -13.63
N THR A 48 -4.96 7.30 -13.94
CA THR A 48 -4.04 7.81 -14.95
C THR A 48 -4.47 7.51 -16.38
N ALA A 49 -5.27 6.47 -16.61
CA ALA A 49 -5.86 6.17 -17.91
C ALA A 49 -6.72 7.32 -18.46
N ARG A 50 -7.26 8.18 -17.59
CA ARG A 50 -8.00 9.39 -18.00
C ARG A 50 -7.10 10.47 -18.62
N PHE A 51 -5.79 10.36 -18.42
CA PHE A 51 -4.79 11.25 -18.99
C PHE A 51 -3.98 10.55 -20.09
N GLY A 52 -4.52 9.50 -20.69
CA GLY A 52 -3.76 8.59 -21.54
C GLY A 52 -3.15 9.29 -22.75
N ALA A 53 -3.88 10.20 -23.40
CA ALA A 53 -3.37 10.95 -24.54
C ALA A 53 -2.27 11.93 -24.14
N THR A 54 -2.49 12.66 -23.03
CA THR A 54 -1.51 13.61 -22.48
C THR A 54 -0.23 12.90 -22.04
N LEU A 55 -0.34 11.78 -21.32
CA LEU A 55 0.81 11.01 -20.87
C LEU A 55 1.55 10.36 -22.04
N ALA A 56 0.82 9.89 -23.06
CA ALA A 56 1.43 9.36 -24.28
C ALA A 56 2.20 10.42 -25.06
N ALA A 57 1.71 11.66 -25.10
CA ALA A 57 2.42 12.79 -25.72
C ALA A 57 3.74 13.12 -24.98
N ALA A 58 3.80 12.89 -23.66
CA ALA A 58 4.97 13.20 -22.84
C ALA A 58 6.11 12.18 -22.95
N VAL A 59 5.78 10.88 -22.89
CA VAL A 59 6.78 9.80 -22.76
C VAL A 59 6.56 8.62 -23.71
N GLY A 60 5.62 8.75 -24.64
CA GLY A 60 5.29 7.71 -25.62
C GLY A 60 4.17 6.76 -25.18
N PRO A 61 3.76 5.82 -26.05
CA PRO A 61 2.61 4.94 -25.83
C PRO A 61 2.74 4.05 -24.59
N ASP A 62 3.96 3.75 -24.15
CA ASP A 62 4.27 2.93 -22.98
C ASP A 62 4.29 3.72 -21.66
N TRP A 63 3.65 4.90 -21.59
CA TRP A 63 3.60 5.75 -20.40
C TRP A 63 3.17 5.00 -19.13
N LEU A 64 2.29 3.99 -19.24
CA LEU A 64 1.84 3.21 -18.09
C LEU A 64 2.97 2.37 -17.49
N THR A 65 3.91 1.90 -18.33
CA THR A 65 5.11 1.18 -17.89
C THR A 65 6.01 2.09 -17.05
N VAL A 66 6.16 3.36 -17.43
CA VAL A 66 6.91 4.36 -16.66
C VAL A 66 6.30 4.54 -15.27
N ILE A 67 4.98 4.77 -15.19
CA ILE A 67 4.28 4.93 -13.91
C ILE A 67 4.36 3.63 -13.07
N ARG A 68 4.20 2.47 -13.71
CA ARG A 68 4.31 1.16 -13.04
C ARG A 68 5.71 0.93 -12.47
N ALA A 69 6.76 1.33 -13.17
CA ALA A 69 8.14 1.18 -12.67
C ALA A 69 8.35 1.98 -11.38
N HIS A 70 7.82 3.20 -11.29
CA HIS A 70 7.88 3.99 -10.06
C HIS A 70 7.10 3.36 -8.90
N TRP A 71 5.95 2.76 -9.20
CA TRP A 71 5.13 2.02 -8.23
C TRP A 71 5.87 0.79 -7.68
N VAL A 72 6.34 -0.09 -8.57
CA VAL A 72 6.99 -1.35 -8.19
C VAL A 72 8.30 -1.11 -7.41
N ASN A 73 9.01 -0.04 -7.74
CA ASN A 73 10.21 0.37 -7.00
C ASN A 73 9.92 1.01 -5.63
N GLY A 74 8.65 1.15 -5.23
CA GLY A 74 8.26 1.62 -3.91
C GLY A 74 8.65 3.07 -3.63
N ARG A 75 8.69 3.94 -4.65
CA ARG A 75 9.07 5.35 -4.45
C ARG A 75 8.09 6.08 -3.52
N PRO A 76 8.52 7.14 -2.81
CA PRO A 76 7.62 7.96 -2.00
C PRO A 76 6.41 8.45 -2.80
N VAL A 77 5.20 8.36 -2.22
CA VAL A 77 3.94 8.72 -2.91
C VAL A 77 3.97 10.16 -3.43
N GLY A 78 4.54 11.09 -2.66
CA GLY A 78 4.70 12.49 -3.07
C GLY A 78 5.52 12.64 -4.35
N GLU A 79 6.61 11.87 -4.49
CA GLU A 79 7.44 11.86 -5.70
C GLU A 79 6.71 11.24 -6.89
N GLN A 80 5.96 10.15 -6.68
CA GLN A 80 5.18 9.53 -7.75
C GLN A 80 4.12 10.50 -8.29
N LYS A 81 3.38 11.18 -7.40
CA LYS A 81 2.39 12.21 -7.78
C LYS A 81 3.05 13.40 -8.48
N ALA A 82 4.19 13.86 -7.99
CA ALA A 82 4.94 14.95 -8.61
C ALA A 82 5.42 14.58 -10.02
N MET A 83 5.96 13.38 -10.20
CA MET A 83 6.38 12.86 -11.51
C MET A 83 5.21 12.83 -12.50
N ILE A 84 4.06 12.27 -12.10
CA ILE A 84 2.87 12.22 -12.98
C ILE A 84 2.45 13.64 -13.38
N ARG A 85 2.39 14.60 -12.45
CA ARG A 85 2.06 15.99 -12.77
C ARG A 85 3.07 16.63 -13.74
N SER A 86 4.35 16.36 -13.55
CA SER A 86 5.39 16.83 -14.48
C SER A 86 5.22 16.24 -15.88
N LEU A 87 4.86 14.95 -15.99
CA LEU A 87 4.54 14.34 -17.27
C LEU A 87 3.29 14.96 -17.92
N LEU A 88 2.25 15.26 -17.15
CA LEU A 88 1.06 15.93 -17.66
C LEU A 88 1.36 17.34 -18.16
N ARG A 89 2.24 18.09 -17.47
CA ARG A 89 2.73 19.39 -17.95
C ARG A 89 3.53 19.25 -19.25
N LEU A 90 4.41 18.26 -19.33
CA LEU A 90 5.22 18.01 -20.52
C LEU A 90 4.37 17.59 -21.73
N GLY A 91 3.32 16.81 -21.48
CA GLY A 91 2.39 16.33 -22.50
C GLY A 91 1.25 17.28 -22.84
N LEU A 92 1.16 18.45 -22.18
CA LEU A 92 0.15 19.47 -22.47
C LEU A 92 0.50 20.17 -23.78
N THR A 93 -0.31 19.92 -24.81
CA THR A 93 -0.23 20.51 -26.14
C THR A 93 -1.62 20.96 -26.57
N SER A 94 -1.73 21.71 -27.67
CA SER A 94 -3.05 22.05 -28.22
C SER A 94 -3.91 20.82 -28.53
N GLY A 95 -3.28 19.69 -28.90
CA GLY A 95 -3.98 18.44 -29.22
C GLY A 95 -4.39 17.60 -28.00
N THR A 96 -3.82 17.86 -26.82
CA THR A 96 -4.11 17.12 -25.57
C THR A 96 -4.84 17.99 -24.53
N ALA A 97 -4.97 19.29 -24.78
CA ALA A 97 -5.62 20.24 -23.88
C ALA A 97 -7.09 19.88 -23.59
N GLU A 98 -7.82 19.31 -24.55
CA GLU A 98 -9.21 18.90 -24.35
C GLU A 98 -9.38 17.86 -23.23
N GLU A 99 -8.48 16.86 -23.19
CA GLU A 99 -8.48 15.80 -22.17
C GLU A 99 -8.29 16.39 -20.76
N LEU A 100 -7.33 17.30 -20.60
CA LEU A 100 -7.06 17.97 -19.33
C LEU A 100 -8.14 18.98 -18.95
N ALA A 101 -8.73 19.67 -19.93
CA ALA A 101 -9.79 20.63 -19.70
C ALA A 101 -11.08 19.97 -19.18
N ALA A 102 -11.46 18.85 -19.79
CA ALA A 102 -12.60 18.05 -19.34
C ALA A 102 -12.45 17.57 -17.89
N ILE A 103 -11.21 17.26 -17.48
CA ILE A 103 -10.92 16.82 -16.11
C ILE A 103 -10.92 17.98 -15.13
N GLY A 104 -10.30 19.10 -15.50
CA GLY A 104 -10.23 20.32 -14.69
C GLY A 104 -11.54 21.09 -14.62
N ASN A 105 -12.55 20.71 -15.41
CA ASN A 105 -13.79 21.46 -15.62
C ASN A 105 -13.49 22.93 -16.00
N VAL A 106 -12.58 23.09 -16.98
CA VAL A 106 -12.18 24.39 -17.50
C VAL A 106 -12.44 24.48 -19.00
N ASP A 107 -12.37 25.68 -19.56
CA ASP A 107 -12.54 25.91 -21.00
C ASP A 107 -11.39 25.27 -21.80
N ALA A 108 -11.74 24.36 -22.71
CA ALA A 108 -10.78 23.62 -23.53
C ALA A 108 -10.07 24.50 -24.56
N ALA A 109 -10.75 25.47 -25.15
CA ALA A 109 -10.14 26.40 -26.10
C ALA A 109 -9.15 27.33 -25.39
N ALA A 110 -9.50 27.80 -24.20
CA ALA A 110 -8.60 28.58 -23.37
C ALA A 110 -7.35 27.77 -22.97
N LEU A 111 -7.52 26.51 -22.54
CA LEU A 111 -6.39 25.67 -22.16
C LEU A 111 -5.52 25.31 -23.37
N SER A 112 -6.12 25.09 -24.55
CA SER A 112 -5.39 24.89 -25.80
C SER A 112 -4.59 26.13 -26.20
N ALA A 113 -5.13 27.33 -26.01
CA ALA A 113 -4.41 28.57 -26.27
C ALA A 113 -3.22 28.74 -25.32
N VAL A 114 -3.38 28.37 -24.04
CA VAL A 114 -2.28 28.34 -23.07
C VAL A 114 -1.21 27.33 -23.49
N ALA A 115 -1.59 26.12 -23.90
CA ALA A 115 -0.65 25.11 -24.37
C ALA A 115 0.16 25.60 -25.58
N ALA A 116 -0.49 26.29 -26.52
CA ALA A 116 0.17 26.90 -27.67
C ALA A 116 1.17 28.00 -27.27
N LYS A 117 0.83 28.83 -26.26
CA LYS A 117 1.76 29.84 -25.71
C LYS A 117 2.99 29.18 -25.07
N ILE A 118 2.80 28.12 -24.29
CA ILE A 118 3.90 27.34 -23.67
C ILE A 118 4.82 26.78 -24.75
N ALA A 119 4.26 26.13 -25.78
CA ALA A 119 5.04 25.55 -26.87
C ALA A 119 5.82 26.62 -27.67
N ALA A 120 5.25 27.82 -27.82
CA ALA A 120 5.90 28.95 -28.49
C ALA A 120 6.86 29.75 -27.60
N GLY A 121 7.03 29.37 -26.32
CA GLY A 121 7.86 30.11 -25.36
C GLY A 121 7.36 31.53 -25.07
N LYS A 122 6.07 31.79 -25.21
CA LYS A 122 5.46 33.11 -24.96
C LYS A 122 5.16 33.29 -23.47
N GLU A 123 5.19 34.54 -23.02
CA GLU A 123 4.80 34.89 -21.65
C GLU A 123 3.35 34.49 -21.37
N LEU A 124 3.14 33.89 -20.20
CA LEU A 124 1.82 33.54 -19.68
C LEU A 124 1.25 34.70 -18.88
N THR A 125 -0.01 35.03 -19.16
CA THR A 125 -0.75 36.04 -18.40
C THR A 125 -1.19 35.49 -17.04
N ALA A 126 -1.60 36.36 -16.12
CA ALA A 126 -2.17 35.95 -14.85
C ALA A 126 -3.41 35.05 -14.99
N ALA A 127 -4.22 35.28 -16.04
CA ALA A 127 -5.36 34.43 -16.38
C ALA A 127 -4.92 33.03 -16.83
N ASP A 128 -3.87 32.94 -17.65
CA ASP A 128 -3.31 31.66 -18.11
C ASP A 128 -2.77 30.84 -16.92
N ILE A 129 -2.06 31.49 -15.99
CA ILE A 129 -1.53 30.85 -14.78
C ILE A 129 -2.67 30.35 -13.88
N THR A 130 -3.72 31.16 -13.70
CA THR A 130 -4.89 30.78 -12.91
C THR A 130 -5.61 29.57 -13.51
N LEU A 131 -5.73 29.52 -14.84
CA LEU A 131 -6.33 28.40 -15.56
C LEU A 131 -5.53 27.11 -15.34
N LEU A 132 -4.20 27.15 -15.52
CA LEU A 132 -3.32 26.01 -15.25
C LEU A 132 -3.41 25.56 -13.79
N GLY A 133 -3.40 26.49 -12.84
CA GLY A 133 -3.52 26.20 -11.42
C GLY A 133 -4.80 25.45 -11.07
N ARG A 134 -5.94 25.78 -11.71
CA ARG A 134 -7.21 25.05 -11.51
C ARG A 134 -7.13 23.61 -12.02
N VAL A 135 -6.58 23.41 -13.22
CA VAL A 135 -6.39 22.06 -13.79
C VAL A 135 -5.48 21.23 -12.89
N GLU A 136 -4.34 21.81 -12.47
CA GLU A 136 -3.38 21.13 -11.61
C GLU A 136 -3.95 20.76 -10.24
N ALA A 137 -4.75 21.64 -9.64
CA ALA A 137 -5.41 21.36 -8.37
C ALA A 137 -6.38 20.17 -8.49
N VAL A 138 -7.16 20.09 -9.58
CA VAL A 138 -8.07 18.97 -9.82
C VAL A 138 -7.32 17.67 -10.12
N VAL A 139 -6.27 17.74 -10.94
CA VAL A 139 -5.37 16.60 -11.20
C VAL A 139 -4.78 16.08 -9.89
N GLN A 140 -4.26 16.98 -9.05
CA GLN A 140 -3.70 16.62 -7.76
C GLN A 140 -4.72 15.93 -6.88
N ALA A 141 -5.92 16.49 -6.73
CA ALA A 141 -6.99 15.89 -5.92
C ALA A 141 -7.37 14.48 -6.41
N ARG A 142 -7.39 14.25 -7.72
CA ARG A 142 -7.67 12.92 -8.30
C ARG A 142 -6.53 11.93 -8.05
N LEU A 143 -5.29 12.38 -8.17
CA LEU A 143 -4.13 11.55 -7.83
C LEU A 143 -4.11 11.24 -6.33
N ASP A 144 -4.44 12.19 -5.46
CA ASP A 144 -4.56 11.97 -4.03
C ASP A 144 -5.56 10.86 -3.71
N ALA A 145 -6.79 10.98 -4.20
CA ALA A 145 -7.82 9.95 -4.03
C ALA A 145 -7.38 8.57 -4.59
N ALA A 146 -6.71 8.54 -5.74
CA ALA A 146 -6.26 7.31 -6.36
C ALA A 146 -5.16 6.60 -5.54
N PHE A 147 -4.20 7.36 -5.03
CA PHE A 147 -3.12 6.81 -4.19
C PHE A 147 -3.63 6.40 -2.81
N ASP A 148 -4.60 7.09 -2.24
CA ASP A 148 -5.22 6.70 -0.97
C ASP A 148 -6.01 5.39 -1.12
N MET A 149 -6.78 5.24 -2.19
CA MET A 149 -7.44 3.97 -2.52
C MET A 149 -6.42 2.86 -2.80
N ALA A 150 -5.31 3.17 -3.48
CA ALA A 150 -4.25 2.20 -3.74
C ALA A 150 -3.59 1.72 -2.44
N ASP A 151 -3.31 2.61 -1.48
CA ASP A 151 -2.75 2.24 -0.17
C ASP A 151 -3.73 1.39 0.65
N GLN A 152 -5.02 1.75 0.66
CA GLN A 152 -6.05 0.94 1.32
C GLN A 152 -6.17 -0.46 0.72
N ALA A 153 -6.20 -0.56 -0.61
CA ALA A 153 -6.23 -1.83 -1.33
C ALA A 153 -4.95 -2.66 -1.08
N TYR A 154 -3.80 -1.99 -1.02
CA TYR A 154 -2.53 -2.63 -0.67
C TYR A 154 -2.56 -3.22 0.75
N ARG A 155 -2.94 -2.42 1.76
CA ARG A 155 -3.00 -2.87 3.17
C ARG A 155 -3.99 -3.99 3.40
N SER A 156 -5.18 -3.92 2.80
CA SER A 156 -6.21 -4.96 2.94
C SER A 156 -5.75 -6.28 2.34
N ARG A 157 -5.18 -6.25 1.13
CA ARG A 157 -4.64 -7.46 0.47
C ARG A 157 -3.41 -8.01 1.18
N ALA A 158 -2.49 -7.15 1.61
CA ALA A 158 -1.31 -7.55 2.37
C ALA A 158 -1.71 -8.25 3.68
N ARG A 159 -2.72 -7.75 4.40
CA ARG A 159 -3.26 -8.41 5.60
C ARG A 159 -3.92 -9.75 5.28
N LEU A 160 -4.63 -9.87 4.17
CA LEU A 160 -5.22 -11.14 3.75
C LEU A 160 -4.15 -12.19 3.47
N VAL A 161 -3.11 -11.83 2.70
CA VAL A 161 -1.98 -12.73 2.41
C VAL A 161 -1.21 -13.08 3.68
N ALA A 162 -0.99 -12.11 4.57
CA ALA A 162 -0.39 -12.38 5.88
C ALA A 162 -1.27 -13.35 6.69
N GLY A 163 -2.60 -13.22 6.64
CA GLY A 163 -3.52 -14.14 7.30
C GLY A 163 -3.37 -15.57 6.80
N VAL A 164 -3.24 -15.75 5.49
CA VAL A 164 -2.96 -17.07 4.87
C VAL A 164 -1.64 -17.63 5.39
N PHE A 165 -0.58 -16.82 5.44
CA PHE A 165 0.71 -17.27 5.99
C PHE A 165 0.63 -17.61 7.47
N ALA A 166 -0.08 -16.83 8.28
CA ALA A 166 -0.24 -17.11 9.70
C ALA A 166 -0.97 -18.43 9.94
N VAL A 167 -2.07 -18.69 9.21
CA VAL A 167 -2.79 -19.96 9.27
C VAL A 167 -1.90 -21.13 8.82
N ALA A 168 -1.17 -20.97 7.70
CA ALA A 168 -0.27 -22.01 7.20
C ALA A 168 0.86 -22.32 8.19
N LEU A 169 1.50 -21.29 8.75
CA LEU A 169 2.55 -21.45 9.75
C LEU A 169 2.03 -22.14 11.01
N ALA A 170 0.84 -21.78 11.50
CA ALA A 170 0.23 -22.44 12.66
C ALA A 170 -0.11 -23.91 12.38
N ALA A 171 -0.72 -24.18 11.21
CA ALA A 171 -1.09 -25.52 10.78
C ALA A 171 0.14 -26.43 10.57
N ILE A 172 1.28 -25.88 10.15
CA ILE A 172 2.54 -26.62 9.97
C ILE A 172 3.31 -26.76 11.30
N SER A 173 3.19 -25.79 12.20
CA SER A 173 3.91 -25.83 13.48
C SER A 173 3.41 -26.95 14.40
N TRP A 174 2.09 -27.21 14.42
CA TRP A 174 1.50 -28.29 15.22
C TRP A 174 2.05 -29.70 14.89
N PRO A 175 2.03 -30.18 13.63
CA PRO A 175 2.57 -31.50 13.26
C PRO A 175 4.08 -31.60 13.51
N ILE A 176 4.85 -30.52 13.32
CA ILE A 176 6.29 -30.50 13.60
C ILE A 176 6.55 -30.74 15.10
N LEU A 177 5.86 -30.01 15.97
CA LEU A 177 6.08 -30.09 17.42
C LEU A 177 5.63 -31.42 18.02
N ASN A 178 4.59 -32.04 17.44
CA ASN A 178 4.04 -33.29 17.95
C ASN A 178 4.52 -34.52 17.17
N SER A 179 5.35 -34.34 16.13
CA SER A 179 5.82 -35.40 15.23
C SER A 179 4.69 -36.24 14.60
N VAL A 180 3.51 -35.64 14.41
CA VAL A 180 2.34 -36.28 13.79
C VAL A 180 2.15 -35.71 12.39
N TRP A 181 2.38 -36.53 11.35
CA TRP A 181 2.23 -36.11 9.95
C TRP A 181 1.05 -36.78 9.23
N SER A 182 0.33 -37.68 9.90
CA SER A 182 -0.83 -38.35 9.31
C SER A 182 -2.04 -37.40 9.31
N LEU A 183 -2.57 -37.11 8.12
CA LEU A 183 -3.76 -36.26 7.94
C LEU A 183 -4.96 -36.71 8.79
N PRO A 184 -5.30 -38.01 8.89
CA PRO A 184 -6.41 -38.44 9.75
C PRO A 184 -6.19 -38.12 11.23
N ALA A 185 -4.96 -38.20 11.73
CA ALA A 185 -4.64 -37.89 13.12
C ALA A 185 -4.66 -36.37 13.37
N LEU A 186 -4.21 -35.56 12.41
CA LEU A 186 -4.25 -34.10 12.52
C LEU A 186 -5.68 -33.56 12.56
N ILE A 187 -6.56 -34.07 11.70
CA ILE A 187 -7.96 -33.59 11.63
C ILE A 187 -8.75 -34.00 12.88
N ALA A 188 -8.44 -35.16 13.46
CA ALA A 188 -9.06 -35.64 14.69
C ALA A 188 -8.59 -34.90 15.96
N ASP A 189 -7.44 -34.23 15.90
CA ASP A 189 -6.86 -33.52 17.04
C ASP A 189 -7.51 -32.14 17.23
N LYS A 190 -8.14 -31.93 18.40
CA LYS A 190 -8.75 -30.64 18.77
C LYS A 190 -7.71 -29.53 18.85
N ASN A 191 -6.48 -29.82 19.27
CA ASN A 191 -5.43 -28.83 19.44
C ASN A 191 -4.89 -28.32 18.10
N PHE A 192 -4.94 -29.14 17.05
CA PHE A 192 -4.65 -28.71 15.69
C PHE A 192 -5.60 -27.59 15.25
N TRP A 193 -6.90 -27.73 15.52
CA TRP A 193 -7.90 -26.70 15.22
C TRP A 193 -7.71 -25.44 16.06
N VAL A 194 -7.30 -25.57 17.33
CA VAL A 194 -6.94 -24.42 18.17
C VAL A 194 -5.74 -23.67 17.57
N ALA A 195 -4.73 -24.38 17.05
CA ALA A 195 -3.60 -23.75 16.37
C ALA A 195 -4.03 -23.02 15.09
N VAL A 196 -4.89 -23.62 14.27
CA VAL A 196 -5.47 -22.97 13.07
C VAL A 196 -6.24 -21.70 13.43
N LEU A 197 -7.07 -21.75 14.48
CA LEU A 197 -7.78 -20.58 14.99
C LEU A 197 -6.81 -19.50 15.50
N ALA A 198 -5.74 -19.88 16.20
CA ALA A 198 -4.70 -18.95 16.61
C ALA A 198 -4.05 -18.25 15.41
N GLY A 199 -3.77 -18.98 14.32
CA GLY A 199 -3.28 -18.42 13.07
C GLY A 199 -4.27 -17.45 12.40
N LEU A 200 -5.57 -17.75 12.43
CA LEU A 200 -6.61 -16.89 11.87
C LEU A 200 -6.68 -15.53 12.59
N PHE A 201 -6.52 -15.53 13.92
CA PHE A 201 -6.55 -14.30 14.73
C PHE A 201 -5.18 -13.62 14.86
N ALA A 202 -4.09 -14.25 14.43
CA ALA A 202 -2.74 -13.74 14.60
C ALA A 202 -2.51 -12.37 13.94
N VAL A 203 -2.94 -12.20 12.69
CA VAL A 203 -2.69 -10.95 11.94
C VAL A 203 -3.49 -9.76 12.46
N PRO A 204 -4.81 -9.88 12.76
CA PRO A 204 -5.57 -8.82 13.41
C PRO A 204 -5.05 -8.45 14.80
N ILE A 205 -4.58 -9.43 15.57
CA ILE A 205 -4.09 -9.25 16.95
C ILE A 205 -2.64 -8.76 16.98
N ALA A 206 -1.86 -8.86 15.89
CA ALA A 206 -0.44 -8.50 15.90
C ALA A 206 -0.15 -7.05 16.38
N PRO A 207 -0.88 -5.99 15.94
CA PRO A 207 -0.63 -4.61 16.41
C PRO A 207 -0.97 -4.45 17.90
N VAL A 208 -2.21 -4.77 18.27
CA VAL A 208 -2.63 -5.45 19.52
C VAL A 208 -1.53 -5.83 20.52
N ALA A 209 -1.03 -7.04 20.26
CA ALA A 209 -0.03 -7.71 21.06
C ALA A 209 1.29 -6.95 21.10
N LYS A 210 1.74 -6.35 20.00
CA LYS A 210 2.98 -5.56 19.96
C LYS A 210 2.92 -4.40 20.96
N ASP A 211 1.83 -3.64 20.96
CA ASP A 211 1.68 -2.49 21.84
C ASP A 211 1.57 -2.92 23.32
N LEU A 212 0.81 -3.98 23.59
CA LEU A 212 0.70 -4.58 24.92
C LEU A 212 2.06 -5.07 25.45
N ILE A 213 2.82 -5.80 24.63
CA ILE A 213 4.16 -6.31 25.01
C ILE A 213 5.12 -5.15 25.29
N SER A 214 5.11 -4.10 24.46
CA SER A 214 5.92 -2.91 24.69
C SER A 214 5.58 -2.21 26.01
N ALA A 215 4.28 -2.04 26.31
CA ALA A 215 3.81 -1.45 27.56
C ALA A 215 4.18 -2.32 28.79
N LEU A 216 3.98 -3.63 28.71
CA LEU A 216 4.36 -4.58 29.77
C LEU A 216 5.88 -4.57 30.01
N SER A 217 6.70 -4.56 28.95
CA SER A 217 8.16 -4.49 29.07
C SER A 217 8.60 -3.18 29.75
N ALA A 218 7.98 -2.06 29.40
CA ALA A 218 8.25 -0.77 30.04
C ALA A 218 7.86 -0.79 31.53
N GLY A 219 6.68 -1.32 31.87
CA GLY A 219 6.22 -1.46 33.26
C GLY A 219 7.09 -2.39 34.11
N ALA A 220 7.54 -3.52 33.52
CA ALA A 220 8.45 -4.45 34.17
C ALA A 220 9.83 -3.83 34.45
N LYS A 221 10.35 -3.03 33.51
CA LYS A 221 11.59 -2.26 33.73
C LYS A 221 11.43 -1.22 34.84
N ALA A 222 10.31 -0.51 34.88
CA ALA A 222 10.02 0.48 35.92
C ALA A 222 9.92 -0.15 37.32
N THR A 223 9.21 -1.26 37.45
CA THR A 223 9.11 -2.00 38.73
C THR A 223 10.45 -2.60 39.18
N LYS A 224 11.27 -3.10 38.24
CA LYS A 224 12.63 -3.55 38.57
C LYS A 224 13.51 -2.39 39.07
N ALA A 225 13.38 -1.21 38.48
CA ALA A 225 14.12 -0.02 38.90
C ALA A 225 13.70 0.47 40.30
N VAL A 226 12.41 0.39 40.64
CA VAL A 226 11.91 0.73 41.99
C VAL A 226 12.37 -0.31 43.02
N ARG A 227 12.42 -1.59 42.67
CA ARG A 227 12.90 -2.66 43.58
C ARG A 227 14.41 -2.57 43.89
N SER A 228 15.19 -1.89 43.05
CA SER A 228 16.63 -1.68 43.26
C SER A 228 16.99 -0.43 44.06
N LEU A 229 15.98 0.34 44.50
CA LEU A 229 16.11 1.43 45.48
C LEU A 229 15.84 0.89 46.89
#